data_AF-A0A7S2LX84-F1
#
_entry.id   AF-A0A7S2LX84-F1
#
_cell.length_a   1.000
_cell.length_b   1.000
_cell.length_c   1.000
_cell.angle_alpha   90.00
_cell.angle_beta   90.00
_cell.angle_gamma   90.00
#
_symmetry.space_group_name_H-M   'P 1'
#
loop_
_entity.id
_entity.type
_entity.pdbx_description
1 polymer ?
#
loop_
_entity_poly.entity_id
_entity_poly.type
_entity_poly.pdbx_seq_one_letter_code
_entity_poly.pdbx_strand_id
1 'polypeptide(L)'
;AVIGDVRDVGERDFVTLETLTLPSGVYGGCHYEFERISDAPDVISALYSLKKQRPSLLMKYWRAKLSEDSPDWYEGMDIYDQRSSAPIFIAFVQAGSRIGYRWETERGAPCEAIWLDPEPGQESSDYEQYIEELRTIEQQTFYRGFLQPPTEDEYYLVWETVDGCEDDYYPD
;
A
#
# COMPACT_ATOMS: atom_id res chain seq x y z
N ALA A 1 -12.79 -7.45 -23.44
CA ALA A 1 -12.15 -7.05 -22.16
C ALA A 1 -12.67 -7.97 -21.07
N VAL A 2 -11.82 -8.34 -20.11
CA VAL A 2 -12.27 -9.03 -18.89
C VAL A 2 -12.73 -7.96 -17.91
N ILE A 3 -13.96 -8.09 -17.41
CA ILE A 3 -14.61 -7.18 -16.47
C ILE A 3 -15.16 -7.98 -15.30
N GLY A 4 -15.32 -7.36 -14.13
CA GLY A 4 -15.87 -7.99 -12.94
C GLY A 4 -15.52 -7.20 -11.68
N ASP A 5 -15.91 -7.72 -10.52
CA ASP A 5 -15.63 -7.14 -9.21
C ASP A 5 -15.09 -8.20 -8.26
N VAL A 6 -13.95 -7.93 -7.62
CA VAL A 6 -13.34 -8.86 -6.68
C VAL A 6 -14.19 -9.09 -5.43
N ARG A 7 -15.08 -8.15 -5.09
CA ARG A 7 -16.03 -8.26 -3.98
C ARG A 7 -17.12 -9.30 -4.23
N ASP A 8 -17.36 -9.66 -5.49
CA ASP A 8 -18.35 -10.68 -5.86
C ASP A 8 -17.82 -12.10 -5.74
N VAL A 9 -16.51 -12.28 -5.47
CA VAL A 9 -15.92 -13.62 -5.30
C VAL A 9 -16.31 -14.18 -3.93
N GLY A 10 -17.17 -15.20 -3.95
CA GLY A 10 -17.65 -15.86 -2.76
C GLY A 10 -16.65 -16.84 -2.14
N GLU A 11 -16.96 -17.26 -0.92
CA GLU A 11 -16.15 -18.22 -0.15
C GLU A 11 -15.97 -19.57 -0.87
N ARG A 12 -16.98 -20.00 -1.64
CA ARG A 12 -16.99 -21.28 -2.35
C ARG A 12 -16.48 -21.19 -3.79
N ASP A 13 -16.18 -20.00 -4.26
CA ASP A 13 -15.68 -19.80 -5.62
C ASP A 13 -14.18 -20.09 -5.64
N PHE A 14 -13.71 -20.77 -6.69
CA PHE A 14 -12.28 -21.01 -6.92
C PHE A 14 -11.53 -21.56 -5.67
N VAL A 15 -12.07 -22.59 -5.01
CA VAL A 15 -11.50 -23.16 -3.77
C VAL A 15 -10.06 -23.69 -3.91
N THR A 16 -9.64 -24.06 -5.11
CA THR A 16 -8.28 -24.53 -5.42
C THR A 16 -7.40 -23.44 -6.01
N LEU A 17 -7.78 -22.16 -5.89
CA LEU A 17 -7.01 -21.06 -6.46
C LEU A 17 -5.71 -20.85 -5.69
N GLU A 18 -4.59 -21.03 -6.38
CA GLU A 18 -3.25 -20.85 -5.80
C GLU A 18 -2.62 -19.50 -6.20
N THR A 19 -3.04 -18.91 -7.31
CA THR A 19 -2.50 -17.64 -7.80
C THR A 19 -3.62 -16.81 -8.39
N LEU A 20 -3.65 -15.52 -8.05
CA LEU A 20 -4.61 -14.57 -8.57
C LEU A 20 -3.89 -13.37 -9.19
N THR A 21 -4.13 -13.15 -10.47
CA THR A 21 -3.68 -11.98 -11.22
C THR A 21 -4.89 -11.43 -11.98
N LEU A 22 -5.44 -10.34 -11.48
CA LEU A 22 -6.59 -9.67 -12.07
C LEU A 22 -6.10 -8.49 -12.92
N PRO A 23 -6.61 -8.31 -14.16
CA PRO A 23 -6.28 -7.15 -14.97
C PRO A 23 -6.96 -5.88 -14.43
N SER A 24 -6.49 -4.69 -14.84
CA SER A 24 -7.02 -3.39 -14.39
C SER A 24 -8.49 -3.15 -14.73
N GLY A 25 -9.04 -3.86 -15.72
CA GLY A 25 -10.47 -3.81 -16.08
C GLY A 25 -11.41 -4.51 -15.09
N VAL A 26 -10.86 -5.20 -14.08
CA VAL A 26 -11.61 -5.79 -12.97
C VAL A 26 -11.52 -4.84 -11.77
N TYR A 27 -12.66 -4.55 -11.13
CA TYR A 27 -12.71 -3.75 -9.91
C TYR A 27 -11.93 -4.45 -8.79
N GLY A 28 -10.89 -3.80 -8.29
CA GLY A 28 -9.91 -4.37 -7.36
C GLY A 28 -8.80 -5.21 -8.01
N GLY A 29 -8.68 -5.17 -9.33
CA GLY A 29 -7.59 -5.80 -10.07
C GLY A 29 -6.22 -5.13 -9.88
N CYS A 30 -5.19 -5.72 -10.48
CA CYS A 30 -3.87 -5.10 -10.52
C CYS A 30 -3.91 -3.87 -11.42
N HIS A 31 -3.31 -2.77 -10.94
CA HIS A 31 -3.41 -1.42 -11.52
C HIS A 31 -4.84 -0.91 -11.65
N TYR A 32 -5.76 -1.39 -10.80
CA TYR A 32 -7.06 -0.75 -10.65
C TYR A 32 -6.86 0.71 -10.19
N GLU A 33 -7.68 1.61 -10.74
CA GLU A 33 -7.62 3.05 -10.47
C GLU A 33 -8.77 3.44 -9.54
N PHE A 34 -8.44 3.94 -8.35
CA PHE A 34 -9.43 4.44 -7.40
C PHE A 34 -9.82 5.88 -7.74
N GLU A 35 -11.12 6.16 -7.72
CA GLU A 35 -11.64 7.53 -7.87
C GLU A 35 -11.42 8.36 -6.60
N ARG A 36 -11.37 7.71 -5.43
CA ARG A 36 -11.11 8.34 -4.12
C ARG A 36 -10.22 7.48 -3.25
N ILE A 37 -9.45 8.12 -2.38
CA ILE A 37 -8.68 7.44 -1.31
C ILE A 37 -9.64 6.64 -0.41
N SER A 38 -10.84 7.15 -0.16
CA SER A 38 -11.86 6.52 0.68
C SER A 38 -12.42 5.21 0.14
N ASP A 39 -12.22 4.91 -1.15
CA ASP A 39 -12.73 3.68 -1.78
C ASP A 39 -11.79 2.49 -1.58
N ALA A 40 -10.54 2.75 -1.21
CA ALA A 40 -9.51 1.73 -1.07
C ALA A 40 -9.78 0.68 0.02
N PRO A 41 -10.28 1.04 1.22
CA PRO A 41 -10.52 0.07 2.31
C PRO A 41 -11.47 -1.08 1.92
N ASP A 42 -12.49 -0.81 1.10
CA ASP A 42 -13.46 -1.82 0.68
C ASP A 42 -12.83 -2.86 -0.26
N VAL A 43 -12.05 -2.40 -1.24
CA VAL A 43 -11.32 -3.28 -2.16
C VAL A 43 -10.28 -4.10 -1.42
N ILE A 44 -9.50 -3.47 -0.55
CA ILE A 44 -8.48 -4.16 0.25
C ILE A 44 -9.13 -5.21 1.14
N SER A 45 -10.24 -4.88 1.78
CA SER A 45 -10.96 -5.80 2.68
C SER A 45 -11.47 -7.04 1.93
N ALA A 46 -11.94 -6.89 0.69
CA ALA A 46 -12.34 -8.01 -0.14
C ALA A 46 -11.16 -8.90 -0.55
N LEU A 47 -10.07 -8.30 -1.04
CA LEU A 47 -8.84 -9.01 -1.40
C LEU A 47 -8.22 -9.74 -0.20
N TYR A 48 -8.19 -9.07 0.95
CA TYR A 48 -7.74 -9.65 2.21
C TYR A 48 -8.61 -10.83 2.65
N SER A 49 -9.93 -10.71 2.53
CA SER A 49 -10.86 -11.81 2.83
C SER A 49 -10.58 -13.03 1.94
N LEU A 50 -10.31 -12.81 0.65
CA LEU A 50 -9.91 -13.89 -0.27
C LEU A 50 -8.60 -14.56 0.15
N LYS A 51 -7.61 -13.76 0.55
CA LYS A 51 -6.32 -14.25 1.06
C LYS A 51 -6.46 -15.00 2.38
N LYS A 52 -7.33 -14.55 3.29
CA LYS A 52 -7.60 -15.24 4.56
C LYS A 52 -8.30 -16.57 4.37
N GLN A 53 -9.28 -16.63 3.47
CA GLN A 53 -9.95 -17.89 3.11
C GLN A 53 -8.99 -18.89 2.47
N ARG A 54 -7.95 -18.40 1.77
CA ARG A 54 -6.99 -19.22 1.03
C ARG A 54 -5.56 -18.79 1.38
N PRO A 55 -5.00 -19.24 2.51
CA PRO A 55 -3.68 -18.79 2.96
C PRO A 55 -2.54 -19.08 1.97
N SER A 56 -2.69 -20.08 1.10
CA SER A 56 -1.75 -20.41 0.02
C SER A 56 -1.90 -19.54 -1.22
N LEU A 57 -2.91 -18.67 -1.30
CA LEU A 57 -3.18 -17.81 -2.44
C LEU A 57 -2.08 -16.76 -2.59
N LEU A 58 -1.38 -16.83 -3.71
CA LEU A 58 -0.37 -15.86 -4.10
C LEU A 58 -0.99 -14.73 -4.91
N MET A 59 -1.07 -13.55 -4.30
CA MET A 59 -1.47 -12.30 -4.94
C MET A 59 -0.21 -11.52 -5.34
N LYS A 60 0.54 -12.08 -6.30
CA LYS A 60 1.84 -11.53 -6.68
C LYS A 60 1.67 -10.15 -7.30
N TYR A 61 2.46 -9.20 -6.80
CA TYR A 61 2.56 -7.83 -7.34
C TYR A 61 1.21 -7.09 -7.39
N TRP A 62 0.25 -7.48 -6.55
CA TRP A 62 -0.99 -6.70 -6.48
C TRP A 62 -0.65 -5.30 -5.97
N ARG A 63 -1.00 -4.32 -6.80
CA ARG A 63 -0.84 -2.90 -6.55
C ARG A 63 -1.98 -2.22 -7.27
N ALA A 64 -2.62 -1.25 -6.62
CA ALA A 64 -3.59 -0.38 -7.26
C ALA A 64 -3.14 1.06 -7.08
N LYS A 65 -3.72 1.99 -7.84
CA LYS A 65 -3.33 3.41 -7.78
C LYS A 65 -4.55 4.31 -7.69
N LEU A 66 -4.36 5.54 -7.23
CA LEU A 66 -5.35 6.59 -7.37
C LEU A 66 -5.40 7.02 -8.84
N SER A 67 -6.61 7.28 -9.34
CA SER A 67 -6.84 7.86 -10.68
C SER A 67 -6.22 9.26 -10.75
N GLU A 68 -5.65 9.63 -11.90
CA GLU A 68 -5.20 11.01 -12.15
C GLU A 68 -6.38 11.99 -12.26
N ASP A 69 -7.57 11.47 -12.60
CA ASP A 69 -8.82 12.24 -12.59
C ASP A 69 -9.44 12.34 -11.19
N SER A 70 -8.81 11.71 -10.18
CA SER A 70 -9.31 11.76 -8.81
C SER A 70 -9.20 13.19 -8.27
N PRO A 71 -10.24 13.70 -7.62
CA PRO A 71 -10.17 14.95 -6.86
C PRO A 71 -9.26 14.87 -5.61
N ASP A 72 -8.81 13.67 -5.23
CA ASP A 72 -7.82 13.49 -4.17
C ASP A 72 -6.39 13.43 -4.76
N TRP A 73 -6.24 13.48 -6.09
CA TRP A 73 -4.96 13.47 -6.79
C TRP A 73 -4.31 14.85 -6.80
N TYR A 74 -2.98 14.87 -6.69
CA TYR A 74 -2.16 16.06 -6.83
C TYR A 74 -0.80 15.69 -7.42
N GLU A 75 -0.16 16.66 -8.08
CA GLU A 75 1.14 16.46 -8.73
C GLU A 75 2.28 16.57 -7.70
N GLY A 76 3.25 15.67 -7.78
CA GLY A 76 4.45 15.71 -6.93
C GLY A 76 5.38 16.88 -7.29
N MET A 77 6.37 17.17 -6.43
CA MET A 77 7.26 18.34 -6.59
C MET A 77 8.21 18.24 -7.79
N ASP A 78 8.64 17.03 -8.15
CA ASP A 78 9.55 16.84 -9.27
C ASP A 78 9.31 15.50 -9.96
N ILE A 79 8.99 15.52 -11.25
CA ILE A 79 8.88 14.31 -12.08
C ILE A 79 10.25 13.65 -12.31
N TYR A 80 11.36 14.37 -12.08
CA TYR A 80 12.72 13.87 -12.22
C TYR A 80 13.24 13.23 -10.94
N ASP A 81 12.90 13.75 -9.75
CA ASP A 81 13.04 13.03 -8.49
C ASP A 81 11.76 12.26 -8.14
N GLN A 82 11.66 11.04 -8.67
CA GLN A 82 10.56 10.12 -8.41
C GLN A 82 10.40 9.72 -6.92
N ARG A 83 11.33 10.08 -6.02
CA ARG A 83 11.08 10.00 -4.58
C ARG A 83 10.05 11.05 -4.15
N SER A 84 10.10 12.23 -4.73
CA SER A 84 9.15 13.34 -4.61
C SER A 84 7.88 13.14 -5.45
N SER A 85 7.43 11.89 -5.58
CA SER A 85 6.08 11.61 -6.07
C SER A 85 5.14 11.44 -4.89
N ALA A 86 3.88 11.83 -5.08
CA ALA A 86 2.82 11.60 -4.09
C ALA A 86 2.61 10.08 -3.89
N PRO A 87 2.30 9.63 -2.66
CA PRO A 87 2.07 8.21 -2.39
C PRO A 87 0.69 7.75 -2.88
N ILE A 88 0.51 7.69 -4.21
CA ILE A 88 -0.77 7.40 -4.87
C ILE A 88 -1.01 5.90 -5.11
N PHE A 89 -0.06 5.03 -4.81
CA PHE A 89 -0.23 3.59 -4.96
C PHE A 89 -0.59 2.96 -3.62
N ILE A 90 -1.35 1.87 -3.67
CA ILE A 90 -1.68 1.05 -2.50
C ILE A 90 -1.16 -0.37 -2.74
N ALA A 91 -0.56 -0.93 -1.69
CA ALA A 91 -0.01 -2.28 -1.70
C ALA A 91 -0.21 -2.99 -0.36
N PHE A 92 -0.23 -4.32 -0.39
CA PHE A 92 -0.19 -5.12 0.82
C PHE A 92 1.21 -5.08 1.46
N VAL A 93 1.25 -5.09 2.79
CA VAL A 93 2.46 -5.21 3.60
C VAL A 93 2.28 -6.35 4.61
N GLN A 94 3.37 -7.00 5.00
CA GLN A 94 3.33 -8.14 5.90
C GLN A 94 4.53 -8.10 6.86
N ALA A 95 4.26 -8.36 8.15
CA ALA A 95 5.28 -8.57 9.18
C ALA A 95 4.95 -9.87 9.94
N GLY A 96 5.77 -10.90 9.78
CA GLY A 96 5.49 -12.24 10.24
C GLY A 96 4.17 -12.77 9.68
N SER A 97 3.24 -13.14 10.56
CA SER A 97 1.87 -13.55 10.18
C SER A 97 0.89 -12.37 10.00
N ARG A 98 1.26 -11.16 10.41
CA ARG A 98 0.40 -9.99 10.41
C ARG A 98 0.37 -9.33 9.04
N ILE A 99 -0.81 -9.27 8.43
CA ILE A 99 -1.02 -8.61 7.14
C ILE A 99 -1.65 -7.24 7.35
N GLY A 100 -1.20 -6.27 6.56
CA GLY A 100 -1.76 -4.94 6.45
C GLY A 100 -1.67 -4.43 5.02
N TYR A 101 -1.95 -3.15 4.84
CA TYR A 101 -1.74 -2.44 3.59
C TYR A 101 -1.21 -1.04 3.88
N ARG A 102 -0.65 -0.40 2.87
CA ARG A 102 -0.17 0.99 2.98
C ARG A 102 -0.21 1.69 1.64
N TRP A 103 -0.23 3.01 1.71
CA TRP A 103 0.00 3.86 0.56
C TRP A 103 1.49 4.07 0.34
N GLU A 104 1.91 4.22 -0.91
CA GLU A 104 3.31 4.37 -1.28
C GLU A 104 3.45 5.09 -2.63
N THR A 105 4.63 5.69 -2.83
CA THR A 105 5.00 6.34 -4.09
C THR A 105 5.32 5.33 -5.17
N GLU A 106 5.48 5.76 -6.41
CA GLU A 106 5.84 4.84 -7.50
C GLU A 106 7.10 4.01 -7.19
N ARG A 107 8.09 4.63 -6.51
CA ARG A 107 9.35 4.00 -6.06
C ARG A 107 9.29 3.31 -4.69
N GLY A 108 8.12 3.27 -4.05
CA GLY A 108 7.91 2.54 -2.81
C GLY A 108 8.27 3.31 -1.54
N ALA A 109 8.33 4.65 -1.58
CA ALA A 109 8.40 5.45 -0.36
C ALA A 109 7.01 5.39 0.32
N PRO A 110 6.88 4.75 1.49
CA PRO A 110 5.57 4.41 2.03
C PRO A 110 5.07 5.37 3.12
N CYS A 111 3.76 5.45 3.21
CA CYS A 111 2.98 5.84 4.38
C CYS A 111 3.02 4.75 5.46
N GLU A 112 2.50 5.07 6.65
CA GLU A 112 2.32 4.09 7.71
C GLU A 112 1.37 2.97 7.31
N ALA A 113 1.66 1.76 7.81
CA ALA A 113 0.87 0.58 7.54
C ALA A 113 -0.43 0.57 8.34
N ILE A 114 -1.54 0.33 7.65
CA ILE A 114 -2.82 -0.02 8.25
C ILE A 114 -2.88 -1.54 8.37
N TRP A 115 -2.81 -2.04 9.60
CA TRP A 115 -2.81 -3.47 9.89
C TRP A 115 -4.23 -4.04 9.93
N LEU A 116 -4.46 -5.11 9.17
CA LEU A 116 -5.73 -5.83 9.10
C LEU A 116 -5.78 -6.99 10.11
N ASP A 117 -4.62 -7.57 10.38
CA ASP A 117 -4.45 -8.60 11.40
C ASP A 117 -4.11 -8.02 12.77
N PRO A 118 -4.54 -8.69 13.87
CA PRO A 118 -4.07 -8.36 15.20
C PRO A 118 -2.56 -8.65 15.32
N GLU A 119 -1.93 -8.00 16.29
CA GLU A 119 -0.54 -8.27 16.64
C GLU A 119 -0.40 -9.72 17.17
N PRO A 120 0.63 -10.48 16.73
CA PRO A 120 0.87 -11.81 17.26
C PRO A 120 1.26 -11.75 18.74
N GLY A 121 0.86 -12.78 19.50
CA GLY A 121 1.20 -12.87 20.92
C GLY A 121 2.70 -13.08 21.12
N GLN A 122 3.26 -12.51 22.20
CA GLN A 122 4.71 -12.60 22.51
C GLN A 122 5.23 -14.03 22.67
N GLU A 123 4.36 -14.97 23.04
CA GLU A 123 4.69 -16.40 23.20
C GLU A 123 4.58 -17.19 21.89
N SER A 124 4.12 -16.55 20.81
CA SER A 124 3.97 -17.20 19.52
C SER A 124 5.32 -17.41 18.85
N SER A 125 5.46 -18.52 18.12
CA SER A 125 6.70 -18.86 17.41
C SER A 125 7.05 -17.88 16.29
N ASP A 126 6.11 -17.04 15.85
CA ASP A 126 6.28 -16.04 14.80
C ASP A 126 6.58 -14.63 15.33
N TYR A 127 6.58 -14.41 16.66
CA TYR A 127 6.73 -13.08 17.24
C TYR A 127 8.10 -12.45 16.96
N GLU A 128 9.17 -13.23 17.03
CA GLU A 128 10.53 -12.74 16.75
C GLU A 128 10.65 -12.24 15.31
N GLN A 129 10.15 -13.02 14.35
CA GLN A 129 10.09 -12.63 12.94
C GLN A 129 9.23 -11.39 12.73
N TYR A 130 8.06 -11.33 13.37
CA TYR A 130 7.19 -10.16 13.32
C TYR A 130 7.91 -8.88 13.77
N ILE A 131 8.65 -8.90 14.88
CA ILE A 131 9.35 -7.71 15.39
C ILE A 131 10.48 -7.27 14.45
N GLU A 132 11.24 -8.20 13.87
CA GLU A 132 12.31 -7.89 12.91
C GLU A 132 11.75 -7.25 11.63
N GLU A 133 10.70 -7.86 11.07
CA GLU A 133 10.06 -7.35 9.86
C GLU A 133 9.33 -6.02 10.10
N LEU A 134 8.65 -5.88 11.24
CA LEU A 134 8.00 -4.63 11.63
C LEU A 134 9.01 -3.48 11.73
N ARG A 135 10.16 -3.69 12.38
CA ARG A 135 11.23 -2.69 12.45
C ARG A 135 11.73 -2.29 11.07
N THR A 136 11.87 -3.25 10.16
CA THR A 136 12.28 -2.99 8.78
C THR A 136 11.25 -2.12 8.06
N ILE A 137 9.96 -2.42 8.24
CA ILE A 137 8.85 -1.65 7.66
C ILE A 137 8.80 -0.22 8.21
N GLU A 138 8.94 -0.06 9.53
CA GLU A 138 8.95 1.25 10.19
C GLU A 138 10.15 2.11 9.78
N GLN A 139 11.34 1.50 9.63
CA GLN A 139 12.54 2.19 9.15
C GLN A 139 12.38 2.70 7.71
N GLN A 140 11.69 1.93 6.86
CA GLN A 140 11.41 2.32 5.47
C GLN A 140 10.28 3.34 5.35
N THR A 141 9.51 3.58 6.41
CA THR A 141 8.37 4.52 6.38
C THR A 141 8.87 5.96 6.27
N PHE A 142 8.53 6.59 5.14
CA PHE A 142 8.94 7.95 4.80
C PHE A 142 7.91 8.97 5.30
N TYR A 143 6.64 8.76 4.95
CA TYR A 143 5.54 9.62 5.39
C TYR A 143 5.03 9.20 6.77
N ARG A 144 5.88 9.38 7.79
CA ARG A 144 5.54 9.04 9.19
C ARG A 144 4.41 9.91 9.71
N GLY A 145 3.48 9.31 10.47
CA GLY A 145 2.26 9.94 10.95
C GLY A 145 1.10 9.92 9.97
N PHE A 146 1.30 9.45 8.73
CA PHE A 146 0.26 9.41 7.70
C PHE A 146 -0.16 7.96 7.41
N LEU A 147 -1.42 7.61 7.68
CA LEU A 147 -2.01 6.30 7.32
C LEU A 147 -2.59 6.28 5.89
N GLN A 148 -2.83 7.46 5.34
CA GLN A 148 -3.31 7.70 3.99
C GLN A 148 -2.37 8.70 3.30
N PRO A 149 -2.46 8.91 1.97
CA PRO A 149 -1.66 9.92 1.31
C PRO A 149 -1.88 11.29 2.00
N PRO A 150 -0.80 12.06 2.26
CA PRO A 150 -0.94 13.41 2.77
C PRO A 150 -1.78 14.25 1.80
N THR A 151 -2.40 15.31 2.29
CA THR A 151 -2.94 16.34 1.40
C THR A 151 -1.80 17.01 0.63
N GLU A 152 -2.12 17.70 -0.45
CA GLU A 152 -1.13 18.43 -1.27
C GLU A 152 -0.29 19.40 -0.41
N ASP A 153 -0.92 20.20 0.46
CA ASP A 153 -0.23 21.12 1.37
C ASP A 153 0.70 20.37 2.36
N GLU A 154 0.22 19.27 2.95
CA GLU A 154 1.03 18.45 3.87
C GLU A 154 2.20 17.78 3.15
N TYR A 155 2.00 17.35 1.92
CA TYR A 155 3.03 16.77 1.08
C TYR A 155 4.17 17.76 0.85
N TYR A 156 3.86 19.00 0.46
CA TYR A 156 4.88 20.03 0.25
C TYR A 156 5.65 20.31 1.55
N LEU A 157 4.96 20.41 2.70
CA LEU A 157 5.61 20.62 3.99
C LEU A 157 6.57 19.50 4.40
N VAL A 158 6.20 18.24 4.15
CA VAL A 158 7.07 17.09 4.41
C VAL A 158 8.37 17.22 3.61
N TRP A 159 8.25 17.58 2.34
CA TRP A 159 9.40 17.66 1.45
C TRP A 159 10.25 18.91 1.64
N GLU A 160 9.67 20.07 1.97
CA GLU A 160 10.44 21.26 2.39
C GLU A 160 11.33 20.93 3.61
N THR A 161 10.83 20.11 4.53
CA THR A 161 11.59 19.68 5.70
C THR A 161 12.74 18.73 5.33
N VAL A 162 12.54 17.87 4.33
CA VAL A 162 13.54 16.89 3.88
C VAL A 162 14.62 17.56 3.03
N ASP A 163 14.23 18.43 2.09
CA ASP A 163 15.15 19.15 1.19
C ASP A 163 16.01 20.17 1.96
N GLY A 164 15.41 20.85 2.94
CA GLY A 164 16.15 21.73 3.86
C GLY A 164 17.19 21.03 4.74
N CYS A 165 17.26 19.69 4.73
CA CYS A 165 18.34 18.92 5.37
C CYS A 165 19.50 18.59 4.41
N GLU A 166 19.35 18.75 3.09
CA GLU A 166 20.40 18.43 2.10
C GLU A 166 21.35 19.61 1.80
N ASP A 167 20.98 20.85 2.15
CA ASP A 167 21.78 22.06 1.86
C ASP A 167 23.06 22.24 2.71
N ASP A 168 23.33 21.38 3.70
CA ASP A 168 24.49 21.50 4.60
C ASP A 168 25.77 20.78 4.09
N TYR A 169 25.78 20.22 2.88
CA TYR A 169 26.92 19.40 2.38
C TYR A 169 27.52 19.86 1.04
N TYR A 170 28.01 21.09 0.99
CA TYR A 170 29.05 21.49 0.03
C TYR A 170 30.17 22.26 0.73
N PRO A 171 31.31 21.62 1.07
CA PRO A 171 32.52 22.34 1.43
C PRO A 171 33.18 22.91 0.15
N ASP A 172 33.44 24.22 0.16
CA ASP A 172 34.32 24.94 -0.80
C ASP A 172 35.74 24.33 -0.89
#